data_AF-A0A5P8Z5K8-F1
#
_entry.id   AF-A0A5P8Z5K8-F1
#
_cell.length_a   1.000
_cell.length_b   1.000
_cell.length_c   1.000
_cell.angle_alpha   90.00
_cell.angle_beta   90.00
_cell.angle_gamma   90.00
#
_symmetry.space_group_name_H-M   'P 1'
#
loop_
_entity.id
_entity.type
_entity.pdbx_description
1 polymer ?
#
loop_
_entity_poly.entity_id
_entity_poly.type
_entity_poly.pdbx_seq_one_letter_code
_entity_poly.pdbx_strand_id
1 'polypeptide(L)'
;MKITGLETIRIAERPSLIWVLVHTDVGPTGLRETFFGAAAVEAHVPDWIAPRVMGRDPLAIDALSSGVEMRGNSAFKIALWDLFGKATALSPQRAKRREQSEHQGVYRHFAS
;
A
#
# COMPACT_ATOMS: atom_id res chain seq x y z
N MET A 1 -10.47 8.74 5.26
CA MET A 1 -9.87 7.51 5.79
C MET A 1 -8.43 7.83 6.15
N LYS A 2 -7.93 7.33 7.28
CA LYS A 2 -6.58 7.57 7.79
C LYS A 2 -5.97 6.27 8.28
N ILE A 3 -4.66 6.10 8.09
CA ILE A 3 -3.91 4.98 8.65
C ILE A 3 -3.82 5.13 10.17
N THR A 4 -4.29 4.13 10.91
CA THR A 4 -4.31 4.10 12.38
C THR A 4 -3.38 3.06 12.97
N GLY A 5 -2.86 2.14 12.15
CA GLY A 5 -1.90 1.13 12.60
C GLY A 5 -1.30 0.35 11.44
N LEU A 6 -0.09 -0.17 11.68
CA LEU A 6 0.55 -1.17 10.83
C LEU A 6 0.83 -2.40 11.70
N GLU A 7 0.54 -3.58 11.17
CA GLU A 7 0.79 -4.84 11.86
C GLU A 7 1.52 -5.80 10.92
N THR A 8 2.48 -6.53 11.48
CA THR A 8 3.20 -7.58 10.79
C THR A 8 2.95 -8.92 11.44
N ILE A 9 2.59 -9.93 10.65
CA ILE A 9 2.34 -11.28 11.14
C ILE A 9 3.35 -12.23 10.50
N ARG A 10 3.99 -13.08 11.30
CA ARG A 10 4.83 -14.20 10.83
C ARG A 10 4.36 -15.49 11.47
N ILE A 11 4.58 -16.60 10.75
CA ILE A 11 4.32 -17.94 11.26
C ILE A 11 5.61 -18.75 11.26
N ALA A 12 5.84 -19.51 12.32
CA ALA A 12 7.09 -20.24 12.52
C ALA A 12 7.30 -21.34 11.47
N GLU A 13 6.20 -21.94 11.00
CA GLU A 13 6.15 -23.02 10.01
C GLU A 13 6.57 -22.55 8.61
N ARG A 14 6.52 -21.24 8.35
CA ARG A 14 6.93 -20.64 7.07
C ARG A 14 7.71 -19.34 7.33
N PRO A 15 8.99 -19.44 7.73
CA PRO A 15 9.77 -18.29 8.21
C PRO A 15 10.05 -17.24 7.12
N SER A 16 9.91 -17.62 5.84
CA SER A 16 10.05 -16.70 4.71
C SER A 16 8.79 -15.87 4.42
N LEU A 17 7.66 -16.18 5.09
CA LEU A 17 6.40 -15.47 4.94
C LEU A 17 6.22 -14.40 6.00
N ILE A 18 5.66 -13.27 5.55
CA ILE A 18 5.18 -12.21 6.43
C ILE A 18 3.97 -11.53 5.79
N TRP A 19 2.97 -11.23 6.60
CA TRP A 19 1.85 -10.38 6.22
C TRP A 19 2.06 -8.98 6.78
N VAL A 20 1.69 -7.97 6.00
CA VAL A 20 1.61 -6.57 6.42
C VAL A 20 0.15 -6.15 6.32
N LEU A 21 -0.39 -5.68 7.45
CA LEU A 21 -1.75 -5.19 7.57
C LEU A 21 -1.71 -3.68 7.76
N VAL A 22 -2.57 -2.97 7.03
CA VAL A 22 -2.75 -1.52 7.15
C VAL A 22 -4.13 -1.27 7.72
N HIS A 23 -4.16 -0.88 8.99
CA HIS A 23 -5.37 -0.55 9.72
C HIS A 23 -5.78 0.89 9.47
N THR A 24 -7.08 1.14 9.33
CA THR A 24 -7.64 2.46 9.09
C THR A 24 -8.67 2.86 10.14
N ASP A 25 -8.94 4.16 10.25
CA ASP A 25 -9.95 4.72 11.16
C ASP A 25 -11.38 4.36 10.77
N VAL A 26 -11.60 4.08 9.49
CA VAL A 26 -12.88 3.64 8.92
C VAL A 26 -12.64 2.61 7.82
N GLY A 27 -13.56 1.65 7.68
CA GLY A 27 -13.53 0.69 6.58
C GLY A 27 -12.61 -0.52 6.80
N PRO A 28 -12.36 -1.31 5.73
CA PRO A 28 -11.68 -2.60 5.81
C PRO A 28 -10.16 -2.45 5.93
N THR A 29 -9.50 -3.38 6.64
CA THR A 29 -8.04 -3.47 6.69
C THR A 29 -7.46 -3.88 5.33
N GLY A 30 -6.43 -3.17 4.85
CA GLY A 30 -5.64 -3.59 3.69
C GLY A 30 -4.72 -4.73 4.10
N LEU A 31 -4.73 -5.85 3.37
CA LEU A 31 -3.94 -7.04 3.73
C LEU A 31 -3.02 -7.39 2.57
N ARG A 32 -1.73 -7.62 2.87
CA ARG A 32 -0.85 -8.23 1.89
C ARG A 32 0.19 -9.17 2.48
N GLU A 33 0.41 -10.26 1.77
CA GLU A 33 1.52 -11.19 1.95
C GLU A 33 2.74 -10.77 1.12
N THR A 34 3.94 -10.89 1.71
CA THR A 34 5.20 -10.86 0.98
C THR A 34 6.05 -12.08 1.34
N PHE A 35 6.89 -12.49 0.40
CA PHE A 35 7.75 -13.67 0.48
C PHE A 35 9.21 -13.24 0.33
N PHE A 36 10.12 -13.85 1.10
CA PHE A 36 11.54 -13.49 1.28
C PHE A 36 11.82 -12.23 2.10
N GLY A 37 12.81 -12.34 3.00
CA GLY A 37 13.28 -11.21 3.82
C GLY A 37 12.33 -10.82 4.94
N ALA A 38 11.53 -11.76 5.45
CA ALA A 38 10.50 -11.52 6.46
C ALA A 38 11.00 -10.73 7.67
N ALA A 39 12.16 -11.10 8.23
CA ALA A 39 12.77 -10.36 9.35
C ALA A 39 13.17 -8.92 8.99
N ALA A 40 13.66 -8.68 7.77
CA ALA A 40 14.01 -7.34 7.32
C ALA A 40 12.75 -6.47 7.13
N VAL A 41 11.66 -7.05 6.61
CA VAL A 41 10.37 -6.36 6.49
C VAL A 41 9.77 -6.07 7.87
N GLU A 42 9.81 -7.04 8.79
CA GLU A 42 9.32 -6.91 10.16
C GLU A 42 10.02 -5.77 10.91
N ALA A 43 11.34 -5.62 10.76
CA ALA A 43 12.09 -4.50 11.35
C ALA A 43 11.82 -3.17 10.62
N HIS A 44 11.70 -3.19 9.29
CA HIS A 44 11.57 -1.96 8.50
C HIS A 44 10.20 -1.28 8.64
N VAL A 45 9.12 -2.06 8.87
CA VAL A 45 7.76 -1.52 9.00
C VAL A 45 7.62 -0.55 10.19
N PRO A 46 7.93 -0.92 11.44
CA PRO A 46 7.82 0.00 12.57
C PRO A 46 8.89 1.09 12.56
N ASP A 47 10.14 0.77 12.18
CA ASP A 47 11.26 1.71 12.29
C ASP A 47 11.22 2.82 11.22
N TRP A 48 10.73 2.47 10.03
CA TRP A 48 10.86 3.35 8.86
C TRP A 48 9.52 3.71 8.25
N ILE A 49 8.63 2.73 8.04
CA ILE A 49 7.36 2.99 7.35
C ILE A 49 6.37 3.71 8.29
N ALA A 50 6.12 3.17 9.48
CA ALA A 50 5.09 3.67 10.40
C ALA A 50 5.21 5.18 10.65
N PRO A 51 6.36 5.75 11.07
CA PRO A 51 6.45 7.18 11.41
C PRO A 51 6.11 8.13 10.25
N ARG A 52 6.18 7.65 9.00
CA ARG A 52 5.95 8.46 7.79
C ARG A 52 4.51 8.39 7.28
N VAL A 53 3.76 7.36 7.68
CA VAL A 53 2.45 7.05 7.08
C VAL A 53 1.29 7.12 8.07
N MET A 54 1.54 7.08 9.38
CA MET A 54 0.47 7.21 10.38
C MET A 54 -0.32 8.51 10.20
N GLY A 55 -1.65 8.42 10.30
CA GLY A 55 -2.57 9.54 10.14
C GLY A 55 -2.76 10.05 8.72
N ARG A 56 -2.01 9.53 7.73
CA ARG A 56 -2.12 9.90 6.32
C ARG A 56 -3.29 9.17 5.66
N ASP A 57 -3.79 9.75 4.56
CA ASP A 57 -4.77 9.09 3.71
C ASP A 57 -4.10 7.92 2.97
N PRO A 58 -4.53 6.66 3.19
CA PRO A 58 -3.91 5.52 2.55
C PRO A 58 -4.20 5.43 1.04
N LEU A 59 -5.12 6.25 0.50
CA LEU A 59 -5.37 6.36 -0.93
C LEU A 59 -4.35 7.26 -1.65
N ALA A 60 -3.50 8.00 -0.92
CA ALA A 60 -2.42 8.81 -1.48
C ALA A 60 -1.18 7.95 -1.84
N ILE A 61 -1.39 6.88 -2.63
CA ILE A 61 -0.43 5.77 -2.79
C ILE A 61 0.93 6.25 -3.33
N ASP A 62 0.96 7.14 -4.31
CA ASP A 62 2.22 7.63 -4.89
C ASP A 62 2.99 8.55 -3.92
N ALA A 63 2.29 9.36 -3.12
CA ALA A 63 2.90 10.17 -2.08
C ALA A 63 3.42 9.34 -0.89
N LEU A 64 2.82 8.18 -0.63
CA LEU A 64 3.25 7.25 0.42
C LEU A 64 4.33 6.27 -0.04
N SER A 65 4.55 6.13 -1.35
CA SER A 65 5.51 5.16 -1.92
C SER A 65 6.72 5.78 -2.61
N SER A 66 6.80 7.10 -2.71
CA SER A 66 7.98 7.82 -3.20
C SER A 66 9.02 7.97 -2.09
N GLY A 67 10.22 7.40 -2.29
CA GLY A 67 11.39 7.68 -1.45
C GLY A 67 11.87 6.59 -0.48
N VAL A 68 11.44 5.33 -0.61
CA VAL A 68 11.93 4.24 0.27
C VAL A 68 12.52 3.10 -0.55
N GLU A 69 13.83 2.93 -0.42
CA GLU A 69 14.55 1.78 -0.96
C GLU A 69 14.14 0.48 -0.25
N MET A 70 14.03 -0.58 -1.07
CA MET A 70 14.13 -1.99 -0.72
C MET A 70 12.93 -2.66 0.00
N ARG A 71 12.14 -3.40 -0.80
CA ARG A 71 11.25 -4.54 -0.50
C ARG A 71 10.08 -4.32 0.48
N GLY A 72 10.28 -3.74 1.67
CA GLY A 72 9.20 -3.42 2.61
C GLY A 72 8.16 -2.48 2.01
N ASN A 73 8.63 -1.54 1.18
CA ASN A 73 7.77 -0.62 0.44
C ASN A 73 6.92 -1.31 -0.64
N SER A 74 7.36 -2.45 -1.20
CA SER A 74 6.55 -3.20 -2.18
C SER A 74 5.37 -3.90 -1.51
N ALA A 75 5.59 -4.49 -0.33
CA ALA A 75 4.55 -5.12 0.49
C ALA A 75 3.50 -4.07 0.88
N PHE A 76 3.97 -2.95 1.46
CA PHE A 76 3.14 -1.83 1.85
C PHE A 76 2.37 -1.20 0.68
N LYS A 77 3.04 -0.86 -0.44
CA LYS A 77 2.39 -0.25 -1.62
C LYS A 77 1.23 -1.10 -2.16
N ILE A 78 1.38 -2.42 -2.19
CA ILE A 78 0.31 -3.27 -2.73
C ILE A 78 -0.76 -3.55 -1.66
N ALA A 79 -0.45 -3.52 -0.36
CA ALA A 79 -1.48 -3.47 0.69
C ALA A 79 -2.37 -2.22 0.56
N LEU A 80 -1.79 -1.07 0.20
CA LEU A 80 -2.56 0.15 -0.11
C LEU A 80 -3.44 -0.02 -1.35
N TRP A 81 -2.96 -0.71 -2.40
CA TRP A 81 -3.77 -1.00 -3.58
C TRP A 81 -4.93 -1.98 -3.31
N ASP A 82 -4.72 -2.98 -2.44
CA ASP A 82 -5.79 -3.87 -1.96
C ASP A 82 -6.86 -3.07 -1.21
N LEU A 83 -6.43 -2.20 -0.30
CA LEU A 83 -7.31 -1.29 0.43
C LEU A 83 -8.11 -0.39 -0.51
N PHE A 84 -7.47 0.21 -1.51
CA PHE A 84 -8.15 1.03 -2.51
C PHE A 84 -9.23 0.23 -3.24
N GLY A 85 -8.92 -1.00 -3.66
CA GLY A 85 -9.89 -1.87 -4.33
C GLY A 85 -11.10 -2.18 -3.46
N LYS A 86 -10.88 -2.50 -2.18
CA LYS A 86 -11.95 -2.71 -1.18
C LYS A 86 -12.78 -1.45 -0.94
N ALA A 87 -12.15 -0.29 -0.79
CA ALA A 87 -12.81 0.99 -0.53
C ALA A 87 -13.65 1.48 -1.72
N THR A 88 -13.27 1.09 -2.95
CA THR A 88 -13.94 1.55 -4.19
C THR A 88 -14.80 0.48 -4.86
N ALA A 89 -14.85 -0.74 -4.30
CA ALA A 89 -15.45 -1.92 -4.95
C ALA A 89 -14.88 -2.22 -6.35
N LEU A 90 -13.63 -1.82 -6.61
CA LEU A 90 -12.93 -2.04 -7.88
C LEU A 90 -11.82 -3.07 -7.70
N SER A 91 -11.49 -3.80 -8.77
CA SER A 91 -10.25 -4.58 -8.78
C SER A 91 -9.03 -3.63 -8.80
N PRO A 92 -7.85 -4.01 -8.26
CA PRO A 92 -6.67 -3.15 -8.19
C PRO A 92 -6.24 -2.54 -9.54
N GLN A 93 -6.46 -3.25 -10.65
CA GLN A 93 -6.17 -2.75 -12.00
C GLN A 93 -7.15 -1.65 -12.46
N ARG A 94 -8.43 -1.78 -12.11
CA ARG A 94 -9.46 -0.78 -12.41
C ARG A 94 -9.31 0.46 -11.55
N ALA A 95 -8.97 0.25 -10.28
CA ALA A 95 -8.57 1.28 -9.34
C ALA A 95 -7.44 2.18 -9.89
N LYS A 96 -6.35 1.56 -10.36
CA LYS A 96 -5.21 2.28 -10.94
C LYS A 96 -5.56 3.07 -12.19
N ARG A 97 -6.40 2.51 -13.08
CA ARG A 97 -6.87 3.25 -14.26
C ARG A 97 -7.72 4.46 -13.88
N ARG A 98 -8.51 4.36 -12.81
CA ARG A 98 -9.35 5.46 -12.32
C ARG A 98 -8.51 6.61 -11.76
N GLU A 99 -7.56 6.32 -10.86
CA GLU A 99 -6.62 7.32 -10.32
C GLU A 99 -5.83 8.01 -11.45
N GLN A 100 -5.32 7.24 -12.43
CA GLN A 100 -4.61 7.79 -13.58
C GLN A 100 -5.51 8.64 -14.49
N SER A 101 -6.78 8.28 -14.65
CA SER A 101 -7.74 9.08 -15.43
C SER A 101 -8.17 10.37 -14.73
N GLU A 102 -8.18 10.39 -13.39
CA GLU A 102 -8.48 11.59 -12.60
C GLU A 102 -7.28 12.56 -12.58
N HIS A 103 -6.05 12.07 -12.76
CA HIS A 103 -4.83 12.89 -12.87
C HIS A 103 -4.43 13.27 -14.30
N GLN A 104 -4.91 12.59 -15.35
CA GLN A 104 -4.63 12.96 -16.74
C GLN A 104 -5.76 13.85 -17.29
N GLY A 105 -5.57 15.17 -17.16
CA GLY A 105 -6.18 16.13 -18.07
C GLY A 105 -5.83 15.74 -19.52
N VAL A 106 -6.85 15.39 -20.29
CA VAL A 106 -6.71 14.89 -21.66
C VAL A 106 -6.08 15.96 -22.55
N TYR A 107 -4.78 15.87 -22.84
CA TYR A 107 -4.18 16.59 -23.96
C TYR A 107 -4.51 15.86 -25.26
N ARG A 108 -5.51 16.36 -25.99
CA ARG A 108 -5.75 15.98 -27.39
C ARG A 108 -4.82 16.81 -28.27
N HIS A 109 -3.81 16.17 -28.87
CA HIS A 109 -3.17 16.74 -30.06
C HIS A 109 -4.12 16.54 -31.24
N PHE A 110 -4.65 17.65 -31.77
CA PHE A 110 -5.19 17.68 -33.12
C PHE A 110 -4.01 17.90 -34.07
N ALA A 111 -3.67 16.90 -34.88
CA ALA A 111 -2.81 17.10 -36.03
C ALA A 111 -3.67 17.66 -37.17
N SER A 112 -3.24 18.80 -37.71
CA SER A 112 -3.80 19.47 -38.89
C SER A 112 -3.40 18.76 -40.18
#